data_AF-A0A2I0PIP1-F1
#
_entry.id   AF-A0A2I0PIP1-F1
#
_cell.length_a   1.000
_cell.length_b   1.000
_cell.length_c   1.000
_cell.angle_alpha   90.00
_cell.angle_beta   90.00
_cell.angle_gamma   90.00
#
_symmetry.space_group_name_H-M   'P 1'
#
loop_
_entity.id
_entity.type
_entity.pdbx_description
1 polymer ?
#
loop_
_entity_poly.entity_id
_entity_poly.type
_entity_poly.pdbx_seq_one_letter_code
_entity_poly.pdbx_strand_id
1 'polypeptide(L)'
;MPLLLITIYFMNIGRPLYWEDALNEYFSGLDARLMFGLDKFDELNDVPKPTPDFFQKLGKTQIADKETSDLSMKLKFLQMHIEEEIFGYNFGDFSEEYGTTEDLFIQLLAGCSAVHQGRETINSEDVIVAYKTFFKLIKTDITVYRAPRSIVDSIPEFTGYLVCDKCGVSHGLGPEDSPEDYSDVCDCGGHLVYKDSS
;
A
#
# COMPACT_ATOMS: atom_id res chain seq x y z
N MET A 1 2.28 2.15 2.56
CA MET A 1 1.94 0.79 2.09
C MET A 1 1.19 0.83 0.75
N PRO A 2 0.07 1.57 0.59
CA PRO A 2 -0.73 1.49 -0.64
C PRO A 2 0.02 1.97 -1.89
N LEU A 3 0.80 3.04 -1.77
CA LEU A 3 1.58 3.60 -2.89
C LEU A 3 2.62 2.61 -3.48
N LEU A 4 3.21 1.75 -2.64
CA LEU A 4 4.16 0.74 -3.12
C LEU A 4 3.43 -0.40 -3.83
N LEU A 5 2.36 -0.92 -3.22
CA LEU A 5 1.59 -2.03 -3.79
C LEU A 5 0.93 -1.65 -5.11
N ILE A 6 0.38 -0.44 -5.23
CA ILE A 6 -0.19 0.06 -6.48
C ILE A 6 0.87 0.23 -7.57
N THR A 7 2.11 0.61 -7.21
CA THR A 7 3.23 0.72 -8.16
C THR A 7 3.62 -0.66 -8.68
N ILE A 8 3.75 -1.66 -7.80
CA ILE A 8 4.03 -3.05 -8.19
C ILE A 8 2.88 -3.59 -9.04
N TYR A 9 1.63 -3.31 -8.67
CA TYR A 9 0.45 -3.76 -9.41
C TYR A 9 0.43 -3.18 -10.82
N PHE A 10 0.71 -1.88 -10.96
CA PHE A 10 0.83 -1.20 -12.25
C PHE A 10 1.91 -1.84 -13.14
N MET A 11 3.08 -2.16 -12.57
CA MET A 11 4.15 -2.86 -13.29
C MET A 11 3.71 -4.24 -13.80
N ASN A 12 2.89 -4.97 -13.03
CA ASN A 12 2.41 -6.29 -13.42
C ASN A 12 1.37 -6.27 -14.55
N ILE A 13 0.45 -5.31 -14.54
CA ILE A 13 -0.61 -5.24 -15.55
C ILE A 13 -0.14 -4.65 -16.89
N GLY A 14 0.88 -3.78 -16.88
CA GLY A 14 1.41 -3.15 -18.09
C GLY A 14 0.42 -2.25 -18.84
N ARG A 15 -0.65 -1.78 -18.18
CA ARG A 15 -1.68 -0.88 -18.71
C ARG A 15 -2.09 0.17 -17.66
N PRO A 16 -2.78 1.26 -18.03
CA PRO A 16 -3.35 2.20 -17.06
C PRO A 16 -4.25 1.50 -16.04
N LEU A 17 -4.24 1.99 -14.81
CA LEU A 17 -5.08 1.50 -13.71
C LEU A 17 -6.54 1.93 -13.92
N TYR A 18 -7.46 1.01 -13.70
CA TYR A 18 -8.90 1.28 -13.65
C TYR A 18 -9.43 1.16 -12.22
N TRP A 19 -10.68 1.55 -12.02
CA TRP A 19 -11.34 1.49 -10.71
C TRP A 19 -11.25 0.11 -10.06
N GLU A 20 -11.48 -0.97 -10.82
CA GLU A 20 -11.37 -2.35 -10.32
C GLU A 20 -9.96 -2.68 -9.81
N ASP A 21 -8.91 -2.13 -10.41
CA ASP A 21 -7.53 -2.35 -9.97
C ASP A 21 -7.28 -1.69 -8.61
N ALA A 22 -7.81 -0.48 -8.40
CA ALA A 22 -7.77 0.18 -7.11
C ALA A 22 -8.52 -0.63 -6.05
N LEU A 23 -9.71 -1.16 -6.37
CA LEU A 23 -10.45 -2.02 -5.45
C LEU A 23 -9.66 -3.29 -5.07
N ASN A 24 -9.03 -3.94 -6.04
CA ASN A 24 -8.19 -5.11 -5.78
C ASN A 24 -7.01 -4.75 -4.87
N GLU A 25 -6.35 -3.63 -5.10
CA GLU A 25 -5.24 -3.18 -4.25
C GLU A 25 -5.68 -2.98 -2.80
N TYR A 26 -6.77 -2.24 -2.56
CA TYR A 26 -7.25 -1.92 -1.21
C TYR A 26 -7.88 -3.10 -0.48
N PHE A 27 -8.60 -3.98 -1.18
CA PHE A 27 -9.48 -4.98 -0.55
C PHE A 27 -9.07 -6.43 -0.78
N SER A 28 -7.98 -6.70 -1.50
CA SER A 28 -7.50 -8.09 -1.69
C SER A 28 -6.96 -8.77 -0.43
N GLY A 29 -6.65 -7.99 0.61
CA GLY A 29 -6.00 -8.47 1.82
C GLY A 29 -4.52 -8.83 1.62
N LEU A 30 -3.91 -8.39 0.51
CA LEU A 30 -2.49 -8.60 0.23
C LEU A 30 -1.60 -7.96 1.29
N ASP A 31 -1.99 -6.80 1.82
CA ASP A 31 -1.35 -6.13 2.95
C ASP A 31 -1.24 -7.05 4.18
N ALA A 32 -2.34 -7.67 4.60
CA ALA A 32 -2.37 -8.60 5.72
C ALA A 32 -1.61 -9.89 5.39
N ARG A 33 -1.71 -10.40 4.16
CA ARG A 33 -0.88 -11.54 3.71
C ARG A 33 0.61 -11.26 3.85
N LEU A 34 1.06 -10.06 3.48
CA LEU A 34 2.46 -9.66 3.59
C LEU A 34 2.88 -9.50 5.05
N MET A 35 2.08 -8.83 5.88
CA MET A 35 2.38 -8.63 7.30
C MET A 35 2.43 -9.95 8.08
N PHE A 36 1.56 -10.92 7.78
CA PHE A 36 1.45 -12.17 8.53
C PHE A 36 2.20 -13.34 7.91
N GLY A 37 2.23 -13.44 6.59
CA GLY A 37 2.87 -14.52 5.86
C GLY A 37 4.33 -14.24 5.51
N LEU A 38 4.75 -12.97 5.47
CA LEU A 38 6.10 -12.56 5.08
C LEU A 38 6.52 -13.25 3.77
N ASP A 39 7.63 -13.97 3.73
CA ASP A 39 8.13 -14.64 2.52
C ASP A 39 7.22 -15.80 2.05
N LYS A 40 6.18 -16.12 2.81
CA LYS A 40 5.14 -17.13 2.52
C LYS A 40 3.74 -16.52 2.36
N PHE A 41 3.64 -15.22 2.05
CA PHE A 41 2.36 -14.51 1.88
C PHE A 41 1.41 -15.14 0.85
N ASP A 42 1.97 -15.82 -0.14
CA ASP A 42 1.31 -16.55 -1.23
C ASP A 42 0.92 -17.99 -0.87
N GLU A 43 1.40 -18.52 0.25
CA GLU A 43 1.08 -19.87 0.76
C GLU A 43 -0.09 -19.85 1.76
N LEU A 44 -0.59 -18.67 2.13
CA LEU A 44 -1.66 -18.53 3.12
C LEU A 44 -3.02 -18.90 2.54
N ASN A 45 -3.63 -19.97 3.08
CA ASN A 45 -5.02 -20.33 2.80
C ASN A 45 -5.99 -19.31 3.42
N ASP A 46 -5.77 -18.96 4.69
CA ASP A 46 -6.54 -17.97 5.44
C ASP A 46 -5.63 -16.82 5.86
N VAL A 47 -6.10 -15.59 5.64
CA VAL A 47 -5.36 -14.39 6.02
C VAL A 47 -5.68 -14.03 7.48
N PRO A 48 -4.70 -13.98 8.39
CA PRO A 48 -4.96 -13.59 9.76
C PRO A 48 -5.50 -12.17 9.82
N LYS A 49 -6.47 -11.94 10.72
CA LYS A 49 -6.98 -10.60 10.96
C LYS A 49 -6.00 -9.82 11.84
N PRO A 50 -5.59 -8.61 11.44
CA PRO A 50 -4.81 -7.75 12.29
C PRO A 50 -5.51 -7.50 13.63
N THR A 51 -4.75 -7.50 14.71
CA THR A 51 -5.27 -7.19 16.06
C THR A 51 -4.64 -5.89 16.57
N PRO A 52 -5.34 -5.12 17.43
CA PRO A 52 -4.76 -3.95 18.08
C PRO A 52 -3.44 -4.26 18.80
N ASP A 53 -3.38 -5.40 19.49
CA ASP A 53 -2.18 -5.88 20.18
C ASP A 53 -0.98 -6.09 19.25
N PHE A 54 -1.22 -6.61 18.04
CA PHE A 54 -0.18 -6.78 17.03
C PHE A 54 0.41 -5.42 16.64
N PHE A 55 -0.43 -4.44 16.31
CA PHE A 55 0.05 -3.10 15.94
C PHE A 55 0.72 -2.38 17.10
N GLN A 56 0.25 -2.58 18.33
CA GLN A 56 0.88 -2.00 19.51
C GLN A 56 2.30 -2.56 19.72
N LYS A 57 2.51 -3.86 19.51
CA LYS A 57 3.84 -4.48 19.57
C LYS A 57 4.73 -4.01 18.42
N LEU A 58 4.18 -3.96 17.21
CA LEU A 58 4.88 -3.47 16.03
C LEU A 58 5.35 -2.02 16.20
N GLY A 59 4.51 -1.14 16.75
CA GLY A 59 4.89 0.25 17.04
C GLY A 59 6.01 0.42 18.07
N LYS A 60 6.39 -0.65 18.77
CA LYS A 60 7.51 -0.65 19.72
C LYS A 60 8.80 -1.25 19.15
N THR A 61 8.77 -1.86 17.96
CA THR A 61 9.95 -2.55 17.44
C THR A 61 11.07 -1.57 17.12
N GLN A 62 12.31 -1.92 17.50
CA GLN A 62 13.50 -1.12 17.22
C GLN A 62 14.64 -2.00 16.72
N ILE A 63 15.58 -1.44 15.95
CA ILE A 63 16.79 -2.16 15.53
C ILE A 63 17.60 -2.54 16.78
N ALA A 64 17.98 -3.83 16.88
CA ALA A 64 18.60 -4.40 18.07
C ALA A 64 20.00 -3.82 18.35
N ASP A 65 20.80 -3.65 17.30
CA ASP A 65 22.22 -3.31 17.42
C ASP A 65 22.77 -2.67 16.14
N LYS A 66 24.00 -2.18 16.24
CA LYS A 66 24.72 -1.56 15.13
C LYS A 66 24.95 -2.52 13.97
N GLU A 67 25.19 -3.80 14.23
CA GLU A 67 25.44 -4.79 13.18
C GLU A 67 24.21 -4.97 12.28
N THR A 68 23.03 -5.06 12.89
CA THR A 68 21.75 -5.12 12.19
C THR A 68 21.50 -3.83 11.41
N SER A 69 21.80 -2.66 12.00
CA SER A 69 21.70 -1.37 11.30
C SER A 69 22.62 -1.30 10.08
N ASP A 70 23.88 -1.74 10.23
CA ASP A 70 24.87 -1.74 9.16
C ASP A 70 24.47 -2.69 8.02
N LEU A 71 23.89 -3.86 8.34
CA LEU A 71 23.33 -4.79 7.35
C LEU A 71 22.18 -4.14 6.58
N SER A 72 21.23 -3.51 7.28
CA SER A 72 20.09 -2.85 6.66
C SER A 72 20.53 -1.75 5.69
N MET A 73 21.55 -0.96 6.06
CA MET A 73 22.11 0.07 5.18
C MET A 73 22.78 -0.54 3.95
N LYS A 74 23.56 -1.61 4.10
CA LYS A 74 24.22 -2.28 2.97
C LYS A 74 23.23 -2.83 1.95
N LEU A 75 22.14 -3.45 2.43
CA LEU A 75 21.10 -3.99 1.54
C LEU A 75 20.34 -2.85 0.84
N LYS A 76 20.06 -1.75 1.54
CA LYS A 76 19.45 -0.55 0.94
C LYS A 76 20.32 0.00 -0.19
N PHE A 77 21.62 0.19 0.05
CA PHE A 77 22.52 0.71 -0.98
C PHE A 77 22.66 -0.26 -2.17
N LEU A 78 22.67 -1.57 -1.92
CA LEU A 78 22.65 -2.55 -2.99
C LEU A 78 21.38 -2.43 -3.84
N GLN A 79 20.23 -2.27 -3.20
CA GLN A 79 18.96 -2.08 -3.90
C GLN A 79 18.94 -0.79 -4.73
N MET A 80 19.34 0.34 -4.14
CA MET A 80 19.45 1.61 -4.85
C MET A 80 20.31 1.49 -6.12
N HIS A 81 21.45 0.80 -6.04
CA HIS A 81 22.30 0.58 -7.22
C HIS A 81 21.65 -0.31 -8.27
N ILE A 82 20.88 -1.34 -7.87
CA ILE A 82 20.13 -2.17 -8.82
C ILE A 82 19.08 -1.33 -9.55
N GLU A 83 18.38 -0.46 -8.83
CA GLU A 83 17.36 0.42 -9.41
C GLU A 83 17.97 1.48 -10.33
N GLU A 84 19.09 2.08 -9.96
CA GLU A 84 19.86 2.99 -10.81
C GLU A 84 20.27 2.33 -12.13
N GLU A 85 20.69 1.07 -12.09
CA GLU A 85 21.08 0.31 -13.29
C GLU A 85 19.87 -0.06 -14.17
N ILE A 86 18.71 -0.36 -13.58
CA ILE A 86 17.51 -0.74 -14.32
C ILE A 86 16.78 0.47 -14.91
N PHE A 87 16.60 1.54 -14.12
CA PHE A 87 15.77 2.69 -14.47
C PHE A 87 16.59 3.90 -14.97
N GLY A 88 17.90 3.90 -14.75
CA GLY A 88 18.81 4.97 -15.14
C GLY A 88 18.85 6.16 -14.17
N TYR A 89 19.91 6.97 -14.28
CA TYR A 89 20.21 8.10 -13.39
C TYR A 89 19.15 9.22 -13.37
N ASN A 90 18.19 9.22 -14.31
CA ASN A 90 17.11 10.22 -14.42
C ASN A 90 15.83 9.84 -13.67
N PHE A 91 15.85 8.79 -12.85
CA PHE A 91 14.74 8.42 -11.96
C PHE A 91 14.57 9.38 -10.75
N GLY A 92 15.31 10.50 -10.73
CA GLY A 92 15.63 11.33 -9.55
C GLY A 92 14.47 12.01 -8.82
N ASP A 93 13.33 12.28 -9.47
CA ASP A 93 12.16 12.85 -8.77
C ASP A 93 11.22 11.74 -8.23
N PHE A 94 11.16 10.59 -8.91
CA PHE A 94 10.38 9.43 -8.44
C PHE A 94 11.13 8.67 -7.35
N SER A 95 12.47 8.70 -7.36
CA SER A 95 13.32 7.93 -6.45
C SER A 95 13.25 8.37 -4.99
N GLU A 96 13.05 9.67 -4.71
CA GLU A 96 13.05 10.15 -3.31
C GLU A 96 11.79 9.69 -2.55
N GLU A 97 10.60 9.85 -3.14
CA GLU A 97 9.34 9.41 -2.53
C GLU A 97 9.19 7.89 -2.55
N TYR A 98 9.55 7.25 -3.66
CA TYR A 98 9.49 5.79 -3.81
C TYR A 98 10.48 5.11 -2.88
N GLY A 99 11.75 5.53 -2.87
CA GLY A 99 12.78 4.95 -2.01
C GLY A 99 12.48 5.10 -0.53
N THR A 100 11.91 6.24 -0.10
CA THR A 100 11.46 6.41 1.29
C THR A 100 10.31 5.47 1.64
N THR A 101 9.34 5.32 0.73
CA THR A 101 8.19 4.43 0.93
C THR A 101 8.60 2.97 1.00
N GLU A 102 9.55 2.58 0.16
CA GLU A 102 10.12 1.24 0.11
C GLU A 102 10.92 0.90 1.36
N ASP A 103 11.80 1.80 1.82
CA ASP A 103 12.53 1.65 3.08
C ASP A 103 11.59 1.41 4.26
N LEU A 104 10.53 2.23 4.36
CA LEU A 104 9.52 2.10 5.42
C LEU A 104 8.77 0.77 5.31
N PHE A 105 8.53 0.29 4.09
CA PHE A 105 7.89 -0.99 3.86
C PHE A 105 8.79 -2.17 4.27
N ILE A 106 10.07 -2.13 3.93
CA ILE A 106 11.05 -3.15 4.34
C ILE A 106 11.20 -3.14 5.88
N GLN A 107 11.27 -1.97 6.50
CA GLN A 107 11.30 -1.84 7.97
C GLN A 107 10.03 -2.40 8.62
N LEU A 108 8.86 -2.13 8.03
CA LEU A 108 7.59 -2.70 8.47
C LEU A 108 7.62 -4.24 8.45
N LEU A 109 8.09 -4.83 7.35
CA LEU A 109 8.19 -6.29 7.23
C LEU A 109 9.17 -6.89 8.25
N ALA A 110 10.29 -6.23 8.49
CA ALA A 110 11.26 -6.65 9.51
C ALA A 110 10.65 -6.56 10.93
N GLY A 111 9.90 -5.49 11.21
CA GLY A 111 9.12 -5.36 12.45
C GLY A 111 8.07 -6.46 12.61
N CYS A 112 7.35 -6.80 11.54
CA CYS A 112 6.39 -7.90 11.54
C CYS A 112 7.08 -9.24 11.88
N SER A 113 8.23 -9.53 11.27
CA SER A 113 9.06 -10.71 11.59
C SER A 113 9.44 -10.76 13.07
N ALA A 114 9.93 -9.65 13.62
CA ALA A 114 10.27 -9.56 15.05
C ALA A 114 9.06 -9.82 15.97
N VAL A 115 7.91 -9.20 15.68
CA VAL A 115 6.68 -9.37 16.47
C VAL A 115 6.18 -10.81 16.44
N HIS A 116 6.24 -11.48 15.27
CA HIS A 116 5.86 -12.90 15.17
C HIS A 116 6.73 -13.82 16.02
N GLN A 117 7.98 -13.43 16.24
CA GLN A 117 8.91 -14.14 17.14
C GLN A 117 8.80 -13.68 18.60
N GLY A 118 7.81 -12.84 18.93
CA GLY A 118 7.59 -12.33 20.29
C GLY A 118 8.66 -11.35 20.76
N ARG A 119 9.40 -10.72 19.85
CA ARG A 119 10.47 -9.76 20.16
C ARG A 119 10.04 -8.32 19.91
N GLU A 120 10.58 -7.40 20.70
CA GLU A 120 10.46 -5.95 20.49
C GLU A 120 11.70 -5.37 19.78
N THR A 121 12.65 -6.22 19.38
CA THR A 121 13.85 -5.81 18.65
C THR A 121 13.98 -6.55 17.34
N ILE A 122 14.36 -5.83 16.28
CA ILE A 122 14.65 -6.32 14.93
C ILE A 122 16.12 -6.69 14.86
N ASN A 123 16.42 -7.93 14.46
CA ASN A 123 17.79 -8.40 14.24
C ASN A 123 18.09 -8.61 12.74
N SER A 124 19.32 -9.02 12.43
CA SER A 124 19.74 -9.28 11.05
C SER A 124 18.88 -10.29 10.29
N GLU A 125 18.34 -11.32 10.94
CA GLU A 125 17.48 -12.31 10.26
C GLU A 125 16.13 -11.69 9.86
N ASP A 126 15.56 -10.84 10.71
CA ASP A 126 14.31 -10.11 10.38
C ASP A 126 14.49 -9.21 9.16
N VAL A 127 15.65 -8.53 9.06
CA VAL A 127 16.01 -7.73 7.88
C VAL A 127 16.10 -8.62 6.64
N ILE A 128 16.75 -9.78 6.73
CA ILE A 128 16.86 -10.73 5.61
C ILE A 128 15.47 -11.23 5.17
N VAL A 129 14.59 -11.56 6.11
CA VAL A 129 13.21 -11.97 5.82
C VAL A 129 12.43 -10.86 5.13
N ALA A 130 12.59 -9.60 5.57
CA ALA A 130 11.95 -8.45 4.93
C ALA A 130 12.37 -8.29 3.47
N TYR A 131 13.68 -8.31 3.17
CA TYR A 131 14.16 -8.22 1.80
C TYR A 131 13.74 -9.43 0.95
N LYS A 132 13.77 -10.66 1.49
CA LYS A 132 13.25 -11.84 0.78
C LYS A 132 11.78 -11.68 0.42
N THR A 133 10.98 -11.20 1.37
CA THR A 133 9.55 -10.93 1.17
C THR A 133 9.33 -9.89 0.08
N PHE A 134 10.05 -8.76 0.16
CA PHE A 134 9.97 -7.69 -0.83
C PHE A 134 10.39 -8.17 -2.24
N PHE A 135 11.52 -8.87 -2.37
CA PHE A 135 11.97 -9.40 -3.66
C PHE A 135 11.05 -10.48 -4.23
N LYS A 136 10.37 -11.24 -3.37
CA LYS A 136 9.33 -12.17 -3.80
C LYS A 136 8.10 -11.41 -4.30
N LEU A 137 7.67 -10.38 -3.57
CA LEU A 137 6.52 -9.53 -3.91
C LEU A 137 6.67 -8.92 -5.31
N ILE A 138 7.80 -8.27 -5.61
CA ILE A 138 8.05 -7.65 -6.92
C ILE A 138 8.09 -8.66 -8.09
N LYS A 139 8.34 -9.95 -7.80
CA LYS A 139 8.37 -11.03 -8.80
C LYS A 139 7.06 -11.80 -8.90
N THR A 140 6.13 -11.56 -7.97
CA THR A 140 4.87 -12.28 -7.92
C THR A 140 3.85 -11.56 -8.78
N ASP A 141 3.05 -12.31 -9.54
CA ASP A 141 1.88 -11.73 -10.17
C ASP A 141 0.84 -11.37 -9.09
N ILE A 142 0.86 -10.14 -8.60
CA ILE A 142 -0.06 -9.71 -7.54
C ILE A 142 -1.48 -9.42 -8.03
N THR A 143 -1.74 -9.48 -9.33
CA THR A 143 -3.08 -9.26 -9.92
C THR A 143 -4.03 -10.43 -9.65
N VAL A 144 -3.48 -11.56 -9.18
CA VAL A 144 -4.25 -12.73 -8.73
C VAL A 144 -4.96 -12.47 -7.41
N TYR A 145 -4.49 -11.52 -6.59
CA TYR A 145 -5.12 -11.12 -5.35
C TYR A 145 -6.22 -10.11 -5.66
N ARG A 146 -7.47 -10.55 -5.55
CA ARG A 146 -8.64 -9.74 -5.89
C ARG A 146 -9.48 -9.41 -4.68
N ALA A 147 -10.13 -8.25 -4.73
CA ALA A 147 -11.13 -7.88 -3.76
C ALA A 147 -12.25 -8.96 -3.71
N PRO A 148 -12.69 -9.38 -2.52
CA PRO A 148 -13.86 -10.22 -2.39
C PRO A 148 -15.06 -9.58 -3.08
N ARG A 149 -15.80 -10.34 -3.90
CA ARG A 149 -17.00 -9.83 -4.59
C ARG A 149 -17.99 -9.19 -3.63
N SER A 150 -18.19 -9.76 -2.45
CA SER A 150 -19.07 -9.19 -1.43
C SER A 150 -18.69 -7.76 -1.00
N ILE A 151 -17.41 -7.40 -1.07
CA ILE A 151 -16.95 -6.03 -0.79
C ILE A 151 -17.24 -5.17 -2.02
N VAL A 152 -16.83 -5.63 -3.21
CA VAL A 152 -17.05 -4.89 -4.47
C VAL A 152 -18.54 -4.57 -4.68
N ASP A 153 -19.41 -5.56 -4.50
CA ASP A 153 -20.86 -5.43 -4.65
C ASP A 153 -21.50 -4.53 -3.58
N SER A 154 -20.79 -4.28 -2.47
CA SER A 154 -21.25 -3.39 -1.39
C SER A 154 -20.83 -1.93 -1.59
N ILE A 155 -19.92 -1.67 -2.54
CA ILE A 155 -19.48 -0.31 -2.85
C ILE A 155 -20.59 0.35 -3.66
N PRO A 156 -21.10 1.53 -3.23
CA PRO A 156 -22.11 2.23 -3.99
C PRO A 156 -21.62 2.53 -5.40
N GLU A 157 -22.43 2.23 -6.41
CA GLU A 157 -22.18 2.76 -7.75
C GLU A 157 -22.32 4.28 -7.70
N PHE A 158 -21.27 5.00 -8.09
CA PHE A 158 -21.32 6.45 -8.20
C PHE A 158 -21.57 6.84 -9.65
N THR A 159 -22.61 7.62 -9.91
CA THR A 159 -22.92 8.17 -11.24
C THR A 159 -22.20 9.49 -11.48
N GLY A 160 -21.81 10.19 -10.42
CA GLY A 160 -21.00 11.39 -10.48
C GLY A 160 -20.57 11.88 -9.10
N TYR A 161 -19.96 13.05 -9.07
CA TYR A 161 -19.41 13.66 -7.87
C TYR A 161 -19.72 15.15 -7.82
N LEU A 162 -19.97 15.67 -6.62
CA LEU A 162 -19.96 17.10 -6.32
C LEU A 162 -18.63 17.45 -5.67
N VAL A 163 -17.83 18.30 -6.31
CA VAL A 163 -16.50 18.68 -5.83
C VAL A 163 -16.47 20.16 -5.49
N CYS A 164 -16.04 20.50 -4.28
CA CYS A 164 -15.87 21.90 -3.88
C CYS A 164 -14.71 22.56 -4.62
N ASP A 165 -14.98 23.68 -5.30
CA ASP A 165 -13.99 24.48 -6.03
C ASP A 165 -12.89 25.10 -5.14
N LYS A 166 -13.15 25.24 -3.84
CA LYS A 166 -12.27 25.89 -2.89
C LYS A 166 -11.47 24.92 -2.02
N CYS A 167 -12.09 23.87 -1.49
CA CYS A 167 -11.45 22.95 -0.55
C CYS A 167 -11.21 21.54 -1.11
N GLY A 168 -11.73 21.23 -2.30
CA GLY A 168 -11.52 19.94 -2.96
C GLY A 168 -12.27 18.75 -2.34
N VAL A 169 -13.06 18.97 -1.28
CA VAL A 169 -13.94 17.92 -0.73
C VAL A 169 -14.91 17.46 -1.81
N SER A 170 -15.05 16.14 -1.95
CA SER A 170 -15.95 15.50 -2.89
C SER A 170 -17.05 14.71 -2.18
N HIS A 171 -18.25 14.76 -2.75
CA HIS A 171 -19.38 13.93 -2.38
C HIS A 171 -19.79 13.08 -3.58
N GLY A 172 -19.81 11.76 -3.44
CA GLY A 172 -20.28 10.86 -4.48
C GLY A 172 -21.80 10.85 -4.56
N LEU A 173 -22.34 10.81 -5.78
CA LEU A 173 -23.76 10.72 -6.08
C LEU A 173 -24.05 9.28 -6.50
N GLY A 174 -25.00 8.63 -5.83
CA GLY A 174 -25.51 7.32 -6.21
C GLY A 174 -26.40 7.38 -7.46
N PRO A 175 -26.90 6.22 -7.93
CA PRO A 175 -27.72 6.15 -9.15
C PRO A 175 -29.05 6.90 -9.05
N GLU A 176 -29.55 7.06 -7.82
CA GLU A 176 -30.82 7.73 -7.52
C GLU A 176 -30.63 9.19 -7.05
N ASP A 177 -29.39 9.64 -6.88
CA ASP A 177 -29.08 10.99 -6.38
C ASP A 177 -28.97 11.98 -7.56
N SER A 178 -29.72 13.10 -7.51
CA SER A 178 -29.52 14.21 -8.44
C SER A 178 -28.54 15.23 -7.85
N PRO A 179 -27.62 15.84 -8.63
CA PRO A 179 -26.81 16.96 -8.17
C PRO A 179 -27.64 18.11 -7.57
N GLU A 180 -28.88 18.25 -8.02
CA GLU A 180 -29.84 19.29 -7.62
C GLU A 180 -30.43 19.05 -6.21
N ASP A 181 -30.32 17.84 -5.68
CA ASP A 181 -30.80 17.49 -4.33
C ASP A 181 -29.86 18.03 -3.22
N TYR A 182 -28.69 18.54 -3.60
CA TYR A 182 -27.64 19.00 -2.68
C TYR A 182 -27.52 20.52 -2.70
N SER A 183 -27.11 21.08 -1.56
CA SER A 183 -26.71 22.49 -1.46
C SER A 183 -25.54 22.76 -2.40
N ASP A 184 -25.63 23.84 -3.19
CA ASP A 184 -24.53 24.31 -4.04
C ASP A 184 -23.41 24.97 -3.24
N VAL A 185 -23.63 25.22 -1.95
CA VAL A 185 -22.66 25.80 -1.01
C VAL A 185 -22.06 24.72 -0.13
N CYS A 186 -20.73 24.62 -0.16
CA CYS A 186 -19.93 23.80 0.74
C CYS A 186 -19.75 24.49 2.11
N ASP A 187 -19.58 23.72 3.18
CA ASP A 187 -19.35 24.22 4.55
C ASP A 187 -18.15 25.18 4.67
N CYS A 188 -17.17 25.09 3.77
CA CYS A 188 -16.04 26.01 3.73
C CYS A 188 -16.36 27.38 3.07
N GLY A 189 -17.61 27.57 2.63
CA GLY A 189 -18.09 28.72 1.88
C GLY A 189 -17.68 28.74 0.40
N GLY A 190 -17.26 27.60 -0.17
CA GLY A 190 -17.02 27.43 -1.60
C GLY A 190 -18.25 26.83 -2.31
N HIS A 191 -18.15 26.61 -3.62
CA HIS A 191 -19.25 26.05 -4.41
C HIS A 191 -19.00 24.59 -4.82
N LEU A 192 -20.03 23.76 -4.72
CA LEU A 192 -20.00 22.37 -5.18
C LEU A 192 -20.26 22.33 -6.69
N VAL A 193 -19.33 21.76 -7.45
CA VAL A 193 -19.39 21.62 -8.90
C VAL A 193 -19.55 20.15 -9.27
N TYR A 194 -20.57 19.84 -10.07
CA TYR A 194 -20.78 18.49 -10.59
C TYR A 194 -19.66 18.05 -11.55
N LYS A 195 -19.24 16.80 -11.38
CA LYS A 195 -18.31 16.07 -12.22
C LYS A 195 -18.91 14.71 -12.52
N ASP A 196 -19.00 14.39 -13.80
CA ASP A 196 -19.40 13.05 -14.24
C ASP A 196 -18.32 12.02 -13.82
N SER A 197 -18.74 10.78 -13.63
CA SER A 197 -17.86 9.65 -13.29
C SER A 197 -17.20 8.98 -14.52
N SER A 198 -17.53 9.47 -15.73
CA SER A 198 -17.07 8.92 -17.02
C SER A 198 -15.66 9.30 -17.48
#